data_AF-A0A1D2M602-F1
#
_entry.id   AF-A0A1D2M602-F1
#
_cell.length_a   1.000
_cell.length_b   1.000
_cell.length_c   1.000
_cell.angle_alpha   90.00
_cell.angle_beta   90.00
_cell.angle_gamma   90.00
#
_symmetry.space_group_name_H-M   'P 1'
#
loop_
_entity.id
_entity.type
_entity.pdbx_description
1 polymer ?
#
loop_
_entity_poly.entity_id
_entity_poly.type
_entity_poly.pdbx_seq_one_letter_code
_entity_poly.pdbx_strand_id
1 'polypeptide(L)'
;MDPVVVVHGGAWAIPDSMAERSVLGVQQAASAAWNVLEAGGNSIDAVTAAVTVLEDDPVFDAGTGAVLTMDGTVELDAIIMEGNKLAAGSVACVERIKNPIQLARKVMEQADHVMLVGKGANLFAEECGIPQVPMEQLVTPEAIQSWEYFKKYRCTIQTLFSNRDEELPPEITEFVNGHETVGCVVMDKTGLLSAGTSTGGITAKRVGRVGDSPLIGCGAYADSEAAAVSCTGHGESISKVCLASLVTEKCRLGVHPNKAIRDSIKYMNKRVGGAGGVICIDNKGNSGIGFNTERMAWASKTKSESVCGLNPGERLVF
;
A
#
# COMPACT_ATOMS: atom_id res chain seq x y z
N MET A 1 25.42 -1.63 4.99
CA MET A 1 24.36 -1.23 5.95
C MET A 1 23.69 -2.50 6.45
N ASP A 2 23.15 -2.51 7.68
CA ASP A 2 22.29 -3.63 8.09
C ASP A 2 20.93 -3.50 7.38
N PRO A 3 20.38 -4.58 6.80
CA PRO A 3 19.11 -4.51 6.09
C PRO A 3 17.94 -4.15 7.01
N VAL A 4 16.96 -3.45 6.44
CA VAL A 4 15.72 -3.05 7.11
C VAL A 4 14.56 -3.30 6.17
N VAL A 5 13.52 -3.96 6.66
CA VAL A 5 12.26 -4.19 5.95
C VAL A 5 11.13 -3.63 6.80
N VAL A 6 10.23 -2.85 6.20
CA VAL A 6 8.98 -2.43 6.84
C VAL A 6 7.83 -2.66 5.87
N VAL A 7 6.71 -3.17 6.37
CA VAL A 7 5.53 -3.55 5.60
C VAL A 7 4.27 -3.00 6.28
N HIS A 8 3.27 -2.57 5.49
CA HIS A 8 1.92 -2.31 5.97
C HIS A 8 0.87 -3.11 5.19
N GLY A 9 -0.23 -3.43 5.86
CA GLY A 9 -1.41 -4.10 5.31
C GLY A 9 -2.67 -3.22 5.27
N GLY A 10 -2.50 -1.90 5.30
CA GLY A 10 -3.59 -0.93 5.21
C GLY A 10 -3.95 -0.26 6.55
N ALA A 11 -4.45 0.99 6.51
CA ALA A 11 -4.70 1.83 7.68
C ALA A 11 -6.18 2.24 7.77
N TRP A 12 -6.97 1.53 8.57
CA TRP A 12 -8.42 1.73 8.66
C TRP A 12 -8.99 1.17 9.98
N ALA A 13 -10.31 1.16 10.12
CA ALA A 13 -11.00 0.57 11.26
C ALA A 13 -11.05 -0.97 11.19
N ILE A 14 -9.88 -1.64 11.18
CA ILE A 14 -9.75 -3.10 11.06
C ILE A 14 -10.55 -3.78 12.19
N PRO A 15 -11.57 -4.60 11.90
CA PRO A 15 -12.39 -5.23 12.93
C PRO A 15 -11.60 -6.30 13.69
N ASP A 16 -11.98 -6.57 14.93
CA ASP A 16 -11.33 -7.58 15.78
C ASP A 16 -11.29 -8.98 15.13
N SER A 17 -12.32 -9.32 14.35
CA SER A 17 -12.42 -10.58 13.60
C SER A 17 -11.38 -10.74 12.48
N MET A 18 -10.72 -9.65 12.09
CA MET A 18 -9.64 -9.63 11.08
C MET A 18 -8.27 -9.30 11.69
N ALA A 19 -8.20 -8.87 12.95
CA ALA A 19 -6.97 -8.39 13.59
C ALA A 19 -5.82 -9.41 13.50
N GLU A 20 -6.04 -10.64 13.97
CA GLU A 20 -5.03 -11.69 13.99
C GLU A 20 -4.53 -12.04 12.58
N ARG A 21 -5.46 -12.21 11.63
CA ARG A 21 -5.15 -12.51 10.22
C ARG A 21 -4.37 -11.39 9.55
N SER A 22 -4.75 -10.13 9.80
CA SER A 22 -4.07 -8.96 9.24
C SER A 22 -2.63 -8.84 9.75
N VAL A 23 -2.42 -9.08 11.05
CA VAL A 23 -1.08 -9.08 11.65
C VAL A 23 -0.23 -10.23 11.11
N LEU A 24 -0.80 -11.44 11.00
CA LEU A 24 -0.09 -12.59 10.45
C LEU A 24 0.35 -12.35 8.99
N GLY A 25 -0.50 -11.78 8.16
CA GLY A 25 -0.18 -11.49 6.76
C GLY A 25 1.00 -10.53 6.61
N VAL A 26 1.05 -9.43 7.39
CA VAL A 26 2.19 -8.50 7.35
C VAL A 26 3.48 -9.13 7.90
N GLN A 27 3.40 -10.03 8.88
CA GLN A 27 4.55 -10.79 9.38
C GLN A 27 5.11 -11.74 8.30
N GLN A 28 4.23 -12.42 7.56
CA GLN A 28 4.61 -13.30 6.47
C GLN A 28 5.27 -12.52 5.33
N ALA A 29 4.69 -11.38 4.95
CA ALA A 29 5.23 -10.49 3.93
C ALA A 29 6.61 -9.94 4.33
N ALA A 30 6.78 -9.46 5.57
CA ALA A 30 8.07 -9.00 6.08
C ALA A 30 9.12 -10.13 6.09
N SER A 31 8.71 -11.36 6.42
CA SER A 31 9.60 -12.53 6.38
C SER A 31 9.97 -12.92 4.95
N ALA A 32 9.07 -12.81 3.98
CA ALA A 32 9.35 -13.06 2.58
C ALA A 32 10.41 -12.09 2.01
N ALA A 33 10.24 -10.79 2.25
CA ALA A 33 11.26 -9.79 1.90
C ALA A 33 12.60 -10.08 2.59
N TRP A 34 12.59 -10.41 3.88
CA TRP A 34 13.81 -10.71 4.61
C TRP A 34 14.57 -11.92 4.04
N ASN A 35 13.86 -13.00 3.72
CA ASN A 35 14.46 -14.20 3.13
C ASN A 35 15.16 -13.90 1.79
N VAL A 36 14.60 -13.00 0.98
CA VAL A 36 15.26 -12.54 -0.27
C VAL A 36 16.60 -11.86 0.05
N LEU A 37 16.64 -10.97 1.03
CA LEU A 37 17.87 -10.25 1.40
C LEU A 37 18.92 -11.18 2.05
N GLU A 38 18.48 -12.19 2.80
CA GLU A 38 19.36 -13.23 3.35
C GLU A 38 19.98 -14.09 2.25
N ALA A 39 19.19 -14.46 1.24
CA ALA A 39 19.65 -15.20 0.07
C ALA A 39 20.55 -14.38 -0.88
N GLY A 40 20.74 -13.09 -0.60
CA GLY A 40 21.60 -12.20 -1.40
C GLY A 40 20.89 -11.47 -2.55
N GLY A 41 19.56 -11.48 -2.58
CA GLY A 41 18.75 -10.65 -3.48
C GLY A 41 18.84 -9.16 -3.13
N ASN A 42 18.33 -8.31 -4.03
CA ASN A 42 18.33 -6.86 -3.86
C ASN A 42 17.01 -6.34 -3.24
N SER A 43 16.97 -5.06 -2.90
CA SER A 43 15.79 -4.41 -2.32
C SER A 43 14.54 -4.45 -3.21
N ILE A 44 14.66 -4.38 -4.55
CA ILE A 44 13.52 -4.49 -5.47
C ILE A 44 12.93 -5.89 -5.45
N ASP A 45 13.77 -6.93 -5.42
CA ASP A 45 13.32 -8.32 -5.26
C ASP A 45 12.58 -8.50 -3.93
N ALA A 46 13.09 -7.92 -2.85
CA ALA A 46 12.49 -8.01 -1.53
C ALA A 46 11.13 -7.29 -1.45
N VAL A 47 11.02 -6.07 -1.98
CA VAL A 47 9.74 -5.33 -2.08
C VAL A 47 8.73 -6.15 -2.90
N THR A 48 9.15 -6.66 -4.07
CA THR A 48 8.29 -7.48 -4.94
C THR A 48 7.77 -8.70 -4.19
N ALA A 49 8.63 -9.41 -3.45
CA ALA A 49 8.25 -10.61 -2.71
C ALA A 49 7.26 -10.30 -1.58
N ALA A 50 7.50 -9.27 -0.77
CA ALA A 50 6.59 -8.88 0.30
C ALA A 50 5.21 -8.48 -0.23
N VAL A 51 5.16 -7.61 -1.24
CA VAL A 51 3.89 -7.14 -1.80
C VAL A 51 3.16 -8.27 -2.53
N THR A 52 3.87 -9.18 -3.21
CA THR A 52 3.26 -10.38 -3.81
C THR A 52 2.58 -11.27 -2.76
N VAL A 53 3.20 -11.46 -1.58
CA VAL A 53 2.57 -12.21 -0.49
C VAL A 53 1.26 -11.56 -0.04
N LEU A 54 1.22 -10.23 0.04
CA LEU A 54 0.03 -9.50 0.42
C LEU A 54 -1.05 -9.49 -0.69
N GLU A 55 -0.64 -9.42 -1.95
CA GLU A 55 -1.54 -9.54 -3.12
C GLU A 55 -2.13 -10.94 -3.28
N ASP A 56 -1.47 -11.96 -2.73
CA ASP A 56 -1.97 -13.33 -2.76
C ASP A 56 -2.86 -13.68 -1.56
N ASP A 57 -2.86 -12.85 -0.51
CA ASP A 57 -3.62 -13.06 0.72
C ASP A 57 -4.98 -12.32 0.65
N PRO A 58 -6.11 -13.07 0.62
CA PRO A 58 -7.46 -12.51 0.45
C PRO A 58 -7.91 -11.58 1.60
N VAL A 59 -7.14 -11.46 2.68
CA VAL A 59 -7.38 -10.53 3.77
C VAL A 59 -7.18 -9.07 3.33
N PHE A 60 -6.28 -8.81 2.38
CA PHE A 60 -5.87 -7.47 1.99
C PHE A 60 -6.52 -6.99 0.68
N ASP A 61 -6.68 -5.66 0.53
CA ASP A 61 -7.14 -5.06 -0.72
C ASP A 61 -6.01 -4.91 -1.73
N ALA A 62 -5.50 -6.01 -2.25
CA ALA A 62 -4.58 -6.00 -3.38
C ALA A 62 -4.60 -7.36 -4.06
N GLY A 63 -4.51 -7.41 -5.39
CA GLY A 63 -4.57 -8.67 -6.12
C GLY A 63 -5.82 -9.49 -5.76
N THR A 64 -5.63 -10.62 -5.09
CA THR A 64 -6.67 -11.46 -4.51
C THR A 64 -7.22 -10.84 -3.24
N GLY A 65 -8.52 -10.56 -3.17
CA GLY A 65 -9.12 -9.81 -2.05
C GLY A 65 -9.42 -8.34 -2.38
N ALA A 66 -9.07 -7.90 -3.59
CA ALA A 66 -9.36 -6.55 -4.05
C ALA A 66 -10.84 -6.19 -4.01
N VAL A 67 -11.11 -4.95 -3.62
CA VAL A 67 -12.46 -4.38 -3.59
C VAL A 67 -13.02 -4.19 -5.00
N LEU A 68 -14.36 -4.16 -5.09
CA LEU A 68 -15.06 -4.06 -6.37
C LEU A 68 -15.38 -2.62 -6.75
N THR A 69 -15.33 -2.33 -8.05
CA THR A 69 -15.85 -1.09 -8.65
C THR A 69 -17.37 -1.00 -8.51
N MET A 70 -17.99 0.15 -8.84
CA MET A 70 -19.46 0.27 -8.88
C MET A 70 -20.14 -0.77 -9.79
N ASP A 71 -19.44 -1.26 -10.80
CA ASP A 71 -19.96 -2.24 -11.77
C ASP A 71 -19.71 -3.69 -11.34
N GLY A 72 -19.08 -3.90 -10.18
CA GLY A 72 -18.79 -5.24 -9.65
C GLY A 72 -17.57 -5.90 -10.29
N THR A 73 -16.69 -5.11 -10.92
CA THR A 73 -15.42 -5.57 -11.51
C THR A 73 -14.24 -5.27 -10.57
N VAL A 74 -13.07 -5.84 -10.86
CA VAL A 74 -11.81 -5.57 -10.14
C VAL A 74 -10.88 -4.75 -11.04
N GLU A 75 -10.43 -3.61 -10.52
CA GLU A 75 -9.41 -2.75 -11.14
C GLU A 75 -8.28 -2.53 -10.13
N LEU A 76 -7.05 -2.87 -10.50
CA LEU A 76 -5.90 -2.85 -9.60
C LEU A 76 -4.90 -1.78 -9.98
N ASP A 77 -4.25 -1.21 -8.96
CA ASP A 77 -3.20 -0.20 -9.10
C ASP A 77 -1.95 -0.63 -8.33
N ALA A 78 -0.75 -0.41 -8.89
CA ALA A 78 0.50 -0.65 -8.18
C ALA A 78 1.67 0.22 -8.67
N ILE A 79 2.67 0.38 -7.82
CA ILE A 79 3.95 1.04 -8.11
C ILE A 79 5.10 0.31 -7.44
N ILE A 80 6.26 0.34 -8.10
CA ILE A 80 7.55 0.01 -7.49
C ILE A 80 8.60 1.05 -7.89
N MET A 81 9.49 1.40 -6.97
CA MET A 81 10.52 2.42 -7.18
C MET A 81 11.84 2.04 -6.51
N GLU A 82 12.94 2.23 -7.23
CA GLU A 82 14.33 2.05 -6.83
C GLU A 82 15.01 3.40 -6.58
N GLY A 83 15.74 3.52 -5.47
CA GLY A 83 16.18 4.80 -4.95
C GLY A 83 17.50 5.39 -5.46
N ASN A 84 18.42 4.63 -6.06
CA ASN A 84 19.70 5.20 -6.54
C ASN A 84 19.54 5.86 -7.91
N LYS A 85 18.78 5.25 -8.82
CA LYS A 85 18.54 5.77 -10.17
C LYS A 85 17.17 6.43 -10.29
N LEU A 86 16.36 6.39 -9.24
CA LEU A 86 14.96 6.80 -9.25
C LEU A 86 14.16 6.04 -10.32
N ALA A 87 14.59 4.80 -10.63
CA ALA A 87 13.89 3.97 -11.60
C ALA A 87 12.54 3.56 -11.01
N ALA A 88 11.47 3.74 -11.77
CA ALA A 88 10.12 3.48 -11.31
C ALA A 88 9.29 2.80 -12.40
N GLY A 89 8.35 1.98 -11.96
CA GLY A 89 7.35 1.39 -12.83
C GLY A 89 6.02 1.35 -12.10
N SER A 90 4.95 1.62 -12.84
CA SER A 90 3.62 1.74 -12.29
C SER A 90 2.56 1.27 -13.27
N VAL A 91 1.48 0.71 -12.72
CA VAL A 91 0.26 0.41 -13.45
C VAL A 91 -0.98 0.87 -12.70
N ALA A 92 -2.01 1.27 -13.44
CA ALA A 92 -3.30 1.61 -12.87
C ALA A 92 -4.47 1.07 -13.69
N CYS A 93 -5.58 0.80 -13.02
CA CYS A 93 -6.79 0.21 -13.59
C CYS A 93 -6.53 -1.08 -14.39
N VAL A 94 -5.57 -1.91 -13.96
CA VAL A 94 -5.32 -3.19 -14.61
C VAL A 94 -6.33 -4.22 -14.14
N GLU A 95 -6.83 -5.02 -15.08
CA GLU A 95 -7.81 -6.06 -14.79
C GLU A 95 -7.18 -7.44 -14.96
N ARG A 96 -7.70 -8.47 -14.26
CA ARG A 96 -7.33 -9.87 -14.53
C ARG A 96 -5.82 -10.18 -14.38
N ILE A 97 -5.10 -9.39 -13.60
CA ILE A 97 -3.69 -9.61 -13.25
C ILE A 97 -3.65 -9.99 -11.77
N LYS A 98 -3.08 -11.16 -11.44
CA LYS A 98 -2.99 -11.62 -10.05
C LYS A 98 -2.10 -10.74 -9.20
N ASN A 99 -0.93 -10.36 -9.72
CA ASN A 99 0.09 -9.63 -8.98
C ASN A 99 0.49 -8.32 -9.70
N PRO A 100 -0.28 -7.24 -9.53
CA PRO A 100 0.01 -5.91 -10.11
C PRO A 100 1.43 -5.40 -9.83
N ILE A 101 2.02 -5.67 -8.66
CA ILE A 101 3.39 -5.24 -8.35
C ILE A 101 4.42 -5.85 -9.30
N GLN A 102 4.21 -7.07 -9.76
CA GLN A 102 5.10 -7.72 -10.72
C GLN A 102 4.98 -7.09 -12.10
N LEU A 103 3.77 -6.68 -12.50
CA LEU A 103 3.57 -5.92 -13.73
C LEU A 103 4.19 -4.52 -13.64
N ALA A 104 4.03 -3.83 -12.51
CA ALA A 104 4.70 -2.55 -12.25
C ALA A 104 6.23 -2.68 -12.36
N ARG A 105 6.80 -3.77 -11.84
CA ARG A 105 8.23 -4.09 -12.02
C ARG A 105 8.60 -4.34 -13.48
N LYS A 106 7.77 -5.03 -14.25
CA LYS A 106 8.01 -5.20 -15.70
C LYS A 106 8.01 -3.86 -16.44
N VAL A 107 7.13 -2.92 -16.07
CA VAL A 107 7.15 -1.56 -16.62
C VAL A 107 8.50 -0.89 -16.32
N MET A 108 8.96 -0.95 -15.06
CA MET A 108 10.26 -0.38 -14.66
C MET A 108 11.46 -0.95 -15.44
N GLU A 109 11.46 -2.27 -15.67
CA GLU A 109 12.63 -2.98 -16.22
C GLU A 109 12.61 -3.10 -17.75
N GLN A 110 11.44 -3.09 -18.38
CA GLN A 110 11.27 -3.48 -19.79
C GLN A 110 10.57 -2.45 -20.66
N ALA A 111 9.91 -1.43 -20.07
CA ALA A 111 9.28 -0.36 -20.85
C ALA A 111 10.20 0.88 -20.93
N ASP A 112 10.02 1.69 -21.97
CA ASP A 112 10.60 3.03 -22.07
C ASP A 112 9.81 4.09 -21.27
N HIS A 113 8.85 3.66 -20.45
CA HIS A 113 7.85 4.48 -19.78
C HIS A 113 7.74 4.10 -18.31
N VAL A 114 7.28 5.05 -17.50
CA VAL A 114 7.17 4.86 -16.04
C VAL A 114 5.78 4.37 -15.62
N MET A 115 4.73 4.70 -16.36
CA MET A 115 3.35 4.37 -16.00
C MET A 115 2.53 3.95 -17.22
N LEU A 116 1.86 2.80 -17.13
CA LEU A 116 0.88 2.32 -18.11
C LEU A 116 -0.47 2.14 -17.43
N VAL A 117 -1.57 2.33 -18.16
CA VAL A 117 -2.91 2.24 -17.54
C VAL A 117 -3.90 1.44 -18.38
N GLY A 118 -4.87 0.84 -17.69
CA GLY A 118 -6.01 0.13 -18.28
C GLY A 118 -5.60 -0.89 -19.32
N LYS A 119 -6.35 -0.92 -20.43
CA LYS A 119 -6.11 -1.83 -21.55
C LYS A 119 -4.65 -1.82 -22.05
N GLY A 120 -3.98 -0.67 -22.07
CA GLY A 120 -2.59 -0.59 -22.52
C GLY A 120 -1.63 -1.34 -21.61
N ALA A 121 -1.80 -1.22 -20.29
CA ALA A 121 -1.02 -1.98 -19.32
C ALA A 121 -1.33 -3.49 -19.39
N ASN A 122 -2.59 -3.87 -19.64
CA ASN A 122 -2.96 -5.27 -19.84
C ASN A 122 -2.32 -5.90 -21.08
N LEU A 123 -2.27 -5.17 -22.21
CA LEU A 123 -1.58 -5.64 -23.42
C LEU A 123 -0.07 -5.81 -23.16
N PHE A 124 0.54 -4.86 -22.46
CA PHE A 124 1.95 -4.98 -22.06
C PHE A 124 2.18 -6.17 -21.12
N ALA A 125 1.23 -6.48 -20.24
CA ALA A 125 1.31 -7.68 -19.40
C ALA A 125 1.37 -8.97 -20.24
N GLU A 126 0.57 -9.07 -21.31
CA GLU A 126 0.61 -10.17 -22.27
C GLU A 126 1.97 -10.25 -22.99
N GLU A 127 2.50 -9.11 -23.45
CA GLU A 127 3.82 -9.02 -24.10
C GLU A 127 4.96 -9.51 -23.19
N CYS A 128 4.89 -9.19 -21.89
CA CYS A 128 5.84 -9.65 -20.88
C CYS A 128 5.59 -11.09 -20.39
N GLY A 129 4.57 -11.77 -20.89
CA GLY A 129 4.22 -13.15 -20.49
C GLY A 129 3.57 -13.28 -19.12
N ILE A 130 2.96 -12.22 -18.58
CA ILE A 130 2.18 -12.30 -17.34
C ILE A 130 0.82 -12.94 -17.65
N PRO A 131 0.45 -14.06 -16.98
CA PRO A 131 -0.81 -14.72 -17.25
C PRO A 131 -2.00 -13.89 -16.77
N GLN A 132 -3.07 -13.86 -17.58
CA GLN A 132 -4.35 -13.38 -17.12
C GLN A 132 -5.07 -14.43 -16.29
N VAL A 133 -5.75 -13.99 -15.24
CA VAL A 133 -6.62 -14.83 -14.42
C VAL A 133 -8.10 -14.52 -14.69
N PRO A 134 -9.02 -15.48 -14.49
CA PRO A 134 -10.44 -15.20 -14.36
C PRO A 134 -10.67 -14.20 -13.22
N MET A 135 -11.62 -13.28 -13.40
CA MET A 135 -11.93 -12.25 -12.39
C MET A 135 -12.35 -12.90 -11.06
N GLU A 136 -13.04 -14.03 -11.13
CA GLU A 136 -13.53 -14.79 -9.97
C GLU A 136 -12.41 -15.29 -9.06
N GLN A 137 -11.17 -15.38 -9.57
CA GLN A 137 -10.02 -15.73 -8.74
C GLN A 137 -9.52 -14.56 -7.87
N LEU A 138 -9.87 -13.32 -8.23
CA LEU A 138 -9.47 -12.11 -7.50
C LEU A 138 -10.54 -11.68 -6.48
N VAL A 139 -11.78 -12.12 -6.67
CA VAL A 139 -12.94 -11.68 -5.90
C VAL A 139 -13.23 -12.62 -4.73
N THR A 140 -13.40 -12.05 -3.54
CA THR A 140 -13.77 -12.80 -2.33
C THR A 140 -15.26 -12.61 -1.99
N PRO A 141 -15.87 -13.56 -1.26
CA PRO A 141 -17.23 -13.39 -0.73
C PRO A 141 -17.40 -12.09 0.10
N GLU A 142 -16.38 -11.73 0.88
CA GLU A 142 -16.34 -10.51 1.68
C GLU A 142 -16.38 -9.25 0.81
N ALA A 143 -15.61 -9.22 -0.29
CA ALA A 143 -15.61 -8.10 -1.23
C ALA A 143 -16.97 -7.95 -1.93
N ILE A 144 -17.63 -9.06 -2.29
CA ILE A 144 -18.99 -9.05 -2.86
C ILE A 144 -19.98 -8.49 -1.84
N GLN A 145 -19.93 -8.96 -0.58
CA GLN A 145 -20.83 -8.49 0.47
C GLN A 145 -20.68 -6.99 0.72
N SER A 146 -19.44 -6.50 0.80
CA SER A 146 -19.12 -5.07 0.94
C SER A 146 -19.68 -4.27 -0.25
N TRP A 147 -19.47 -4.75 -1.48
CA TRP A 147 -19.98 -4.11 -2.69
C TRP A 147 -21.51 -4.04 -2.74
N GLU A 148 -22.21 -5.15 -2.48
CA GLU A 148 -23.68 -5.20 -2.46
C GLU A 148 -24.28 -4.24 -1.45
N TYR A 149 -23.59 -4.08 -0.30
CA TYR A 149 -23.96 -3.12 0.71
C TYR A 149 -23.82 -1.68 0.20
N PHE A 150 -22.64 -1.27 -0.28
CA PHE A 150 -22.40 0.10 -0.73
C PHE A 150 -23.23 0.50 -1.96
N LYS A 151 -23.57 -0.45 -2.84
CA LYS A 151 -24.46 -0.21 -3.98
C LYS A 151 -25.87 0.23 -3.54
N LYS A 152 -26.35 -0.23 -2.38
CA LYS A 152 -27.67 0.13 -1.84
C LYS A 152 -27.68 1.54 -1.24
N TYR A 153 -26.55 2.05 -0.76
CA TYR A 153 -26.41 3.36 -0.11
C TYR A 153 -25.52 4.30 -0.94
N ARG A 154 -26.06 4.88 -2.02
CA ARG A 154 -25.36 5.70 -3.05
C ARG A 154 -24.58 6.95 -2.57
N CYS A 155 -24.40 7.20 -1.26
CA CYS A 155 -23.74 8.40 -0.69
C CYS A 155 -22.31 8.16 -0.14
N THR A 156 -21.67 7.04 -0.47
CA THR A 156 -20.48 6.48 0.19
C THR A 156 -19.26 7.40 0.34
N ILE A 157 -18.85 8.14 -0.70
CA ILE A 157 -17.61 8.94 -0.66
C ILE A 157 -17.70 10.07 0.38
N GLN A 158 -18.90 10.62 0.60
CA GLN A 158 -19.11 11.70 1.56
C GLN A 158 -19.20 11.15 2.99
N THR A 159 -19.51 9.87 3.16
CA THR A 159 -19.77 9.23 4.45
C THR A 159 -18.53 8.54 5.04
N LEU A 160 -17.67 7.96 4.19
CA LEU A 160 -16.43 7.28 4.62
C LEU A 160 -15.35 8.23 5.17
N PHE A 161 -15.37 9.50 4.75
CA PHE A 161 -14.25 10.43 4.97
C PHE A 161 -14.66 11.82 5.46
N SER A 162 -15.94 12.08 5.78
CA SER A 162 -16.35 13.36 6.39
C SER A 162 -16.39 13.27 7.91
N ASN A 163 -15.61 14.12 8.58
CA ASN A 163 -15.84 14.52 9.97
C ASN A 163 -17.10 15.41 10.08
N ARG A 164 -18.29 14.89 9.82
CA ARG A 164 -19.54 15.61 10.11
C ARG A 164 -20.34 14.81 11.12
N ASP A 165 -20.83 15.53 12.13
CA ASP A 165 -21.68 15.12 13.24
C ASP A 165 -23.04 14.50 12.84
N GLU A 166 -23.09 13.70 11.77
CA GLU A 166 -24.23 12.85 11.46
C GLU A 166 -23.85 11.43 11.88
N GLU A 167 -24.45 10.98 12.99
CA GLU A 167 -24.36 9.59 13.45
C GLU A 167 -24.76 8.68 12.29
N LEU A 168 -23.76 8.01 11.74
CA LEU A 168 -23.99 6.84 10.90
C LEU A 168 -24.79 5.83 11.74
N PRO A 169 -25.89 5.26 11.20
CA PRO A 169 -26.49 4.07 11.78
C PRO A 169 -25.41 3.08 12.25
N PRO A 170 -25.51 2.50 13.46
CA PRO A 170 -24.51 1.56 13.99
C PRO A 170 -24.20 0.40 13.03
N GLU A 171 -25.21 0.04 12.23
CA GLU A 171 -25.17 -0.95 11.15
C GLU A 171 -24.28 -0.55 9.96
N ILE A 172 -23.81 0.70 9.88
CA ILE A 172 -22.91 1.21 8.84
C ILE A 172 -21.47 1.21 9.33
N THR A 173 -21.21 1.56 10.59
CA THR A 173 -19.85 1.56 11.16
C THR A 173 -19.20 0.18 11.19
N GLU A 174 -20.00 -0.89 11.31
CA GLU A 174 -19.52 -2.28 11.33
C GLU A 174 -19.28 -2.86 9.92
N PHE A 175 -19.85 -2.24 8.88
CA PHE A 175 -19.80 -2.70 7.48
C PHE A 175 -18.97 -1.80 6.56
N VAL A 176 -18.53 -0.64 7.06
CA VAL A 176 -17.52 0.20 6.43
C VAL A 176 -16.15 -0.47 6.55
N ASN A 177 -16.01 -1.59 5.86
CA ASN A 177 -14.77 -2.34 5.72
C ASN A 177 -13.98 -1.70 4.58
N GLY A 178 -13.20 -0.68 4.92
CA GLY A 178 -12.19 -0.15 4.01
C GLY A 178 -11.05 -1.16 3.93
N HIS A 179 -11.15 -2.18 3.07
CA HIS A 179 -9.98 -3.01 2.79
C HIS A 179 -8.98 -2.08 2.09
N GLU A 180 -7.82 -1.86 2.72
CA GLU A 180 -6.89 -0.82 2.28
C GLU A 180 -5.58 -1.38 1.70
N THR A 181 -4.94 -0.50 0.94
CA THR A 181 -3.66 -0.60 0.26
C THR A 181 -2.56 -1.26 1.09
N VAL A 182 -1.79 -2.12 0.41
CA VAL A 182 -0.62 -2.80 0.96
C VAL A 182 0.66 -2.17 0.45
N GLY A 183 1.75 -2.30 1.21
CA GLY A 183 3.02 -1.76 0.77
C GLY A 183 4.23 -2.16 1.59
N CYS A 184 5.40 -1.95 1.02
CA CYS A 184 6.69 -2.36 1.58
C CYS A 184 7.76 -1.32 1.25
N VAL A 185 8.63 -1.05 2.23
CA VAL A 185 9.88 -0.30 2.02
C VAL A 185 11.05 -1.13 2.53
N VAL A 186 12.16 -1.09 1.78
CA VAL A 186 13.35 -1.90 2.07
C VAL A 186 14.62 -1.07 1.93
N MET A 187 15.54 -1.24 2.89
CA MET A 187 16.96 -0.95 2.72
C MET A 187 17.73 -2.26 2.62
N ASP A 188 18.50 -2.45 1.55
CA ASP A 188 19.37 -3.64 1.43
C ASP A 188 20.79 -3.42 1.98
N LYS A 189 21.63 -4.46 1.90
CA LYS A 189 23.00 -4.46 2.45
C LYS A 189 23.90 -3.37 1.84
N THR A 190 23.60 -2.94 0.61
CA THR A 190 24.34 -1.88 -0.10
C THR A 190 23.92 -0.47 0.33
N GLY A 191 22.81 -0.35 1.06
CA GLY A 191 22.20 0.93 1.43
C GLY A 191 21.20 1.44 0.38
N LEU A 192 20.91 0.66 -0.66
CA LEU A 192 19.88 0.98 -1.63
C LEU A 192 18.49 0.90 -0.97
N LEU A 193 17.72 1.98 -1.15
CA LEU A 193 16.33 2.10 -0.74
C LEU A 193 15.38 1.77 -1.88
N SER A 194 14.33 0.99 -1.59
CA SER A 194 13.24 0.71 -2.53
C SER A 194 11.89 0.76 -1.84
N ALA A 195 10.84 1.11 -2.58
CA ALA A 195 9.46 1.18 -2.11
C ALA A 195 8.50 0.54 -3.13
N GLY A 196 7.40 -0.02 -2.64
CA GLY A 196 6.32 -0.51 -3.49
C GLY A 196 4.99 -0.55 -2.76
N THR A 197 3.91 -0.32 -3.52
CA THR A 197 2.55 -0.18 -3.02
C THR A 197 1.58 -0.79 -4.03
N SER A 198 0.54 -1.49 -3.56
CA SER A 198 -0.48 -2.14 -4.39
C SER A 198 -1.86 -2.02 -3.76
N THR A 199 -2.92 -1.88 -4.57
CA THR A 199 -4.30 -1.74 -4.07
C THR A 199 -5.37 -2.18 -5.08
N GLY A 200 -6.55 -2.58 -4.59
CA GLY A 200 -7.80 -2.60 -5.36
C GLY A 200 -8.56 -1.27 -5.30
N GLY A 201 -8.22 -0.37 -4.38
CA GLY A 201 -8.67 1.00 -4.32
C GLY A 201 -9.65 1.25 -3.18
N ILE A 202 -10.89 1.64 -3.50
CA ILE A 202 -11.94 1.85 -2.50
C ILE A 202 -13.20 1.16 -3.02
N THR A 203 -13.93 0.48 -2.13
CA THR A 203 -15.16 -0.22 -2.49
C THR A 203 -16.16 0.71 -3.18
N ALA A 204 -16.78 0.21 -4.24
CA ALA A 204 -17.69 0.96 -5.10
C ALA A 204 -17.07 2.22 -5.70
N LYS A 205 -15.75 2.23 -5.95
CA LYS A 205 -15.10 3.26 -6.76
C LYS A 205 -15.72 3.33 -8.16
N ARG A 206 -15.69 4.52 -8.77
CA ARG A 206 -16.01 4.65 -10.19
C ARG A 206 -15.01 3.84 -11.01
N VAL A 207 -15.48 3.18 -12.06
CA VAL A 207 -14.62 2.53 -13.06
C VAL A 207 -13.63 3.57 -13.60
N GLY A 208 -12.35 3.20 -13.64
CA GLY A 208 -11.25 4.09 -14.01
C GLY A 208 -10.80 5.07 -12.91
N ARG A 209 -11.29 4.95 -11.67
CA ARG A 209 -10.77 5.76 -10.55
C ARG A 209 -9.39 5.25 -10.17
N VAL A 210 -8.42 6.16 -10.22
CA VAL A 210 -7.03 5.94 -9.79
C VAL A 210 -6.80 6.60 -8.43
N GLY A 211 -6.26 5.84 -7.48
CA GLY A 211 -5.88 6.32 -6.15
C GLY A 211 -4.48 6.93 -6.11
N ASP A 212 -3.91 7.04 -4.91
CA ASP A 212 -2.53 7.47 -4.68
C ASP A 212 -1.50 6.37 -4.97
N SER A 213 -1.87 5.10 -4.79
CA SER A 213 -0.96 3.96 -4.86
C SER A 213 -0.08 3.91 -6.11
N PRO A 214 -0.59 4.14 -7.34
CA PRO A 214 0.28 4.09 -8.53
C PRO A 214 1.00 5.42 -8.80
N LEU A 215 0.77 6.47 -8.00
CA LEU A 215 1.30 7.81 -8.26
C LEU A 215 2.62 8.02 -7.51
N ILE A 216 3.69 8.25 -8.27
CA ILE A 216 5.03 8.59 -7.73
C ILE A 216 4.93 9.80 -6.81
N GLY A 217 5.43 9.66 -5.59
CA GLY A 217 5.43 10.74 -4.59
C GLY A 217 4.14 10.84 -3.80
N CYS A 218 3.11 10.07 -4.14
CA CYS A 218 1.86 9.98 -3.39
C CYS A 218 1.82 8.68 -2.58
N GLY A 219 1.56 7.55 -3.24
CA GLY A 219 1.46 6.23 -2.61
C GLY A 219 2.81 5.63 -2.26
N ALA A 220 3.80 5.78 -3.15
CA ALA A 220 5.17 5.37 -2.90
C ALA A 220 6.20 6.38 -3.41
N TYR A 221 7.36 6.42 -2.76
CA TYR A 221 8.53 7.13 -3.26
C TYR A 221 9.81 6.53 -2.66
N ALA A 222 10.87 6.39 -3.45
CA ALA A 222 12.18 5.97 -2.97
C ALA A 222 13.29 6.85 -3.55
N ASP A 223 14.14 7.35 -2.67
CA ASP A 223 15.37 8.05 -3.01
C ASP A 223 16.43 7.69 -1.97
N SER A 224 17.49 7.01 -2.39
CA SER A 224 18.57 6.55 -1.50
C SER A 224 19.36 7.69 -0.86
N GLU A 225 19.24 8.91 -1.37
CA GLU A 225 19.81 10.11 -0.73
C GLU A 225 18.94 10.62 0.43
N ALA A 226 17.70 10.14 0.57
CA ALA A 226 16.76 10.64 1.57
C ALA A 226 15.99 9.53 2.30
N ALA A 227 15.01 8.90 1.64
CA ALA A 227 14.13 7.90 2.23
C ALA A 227 13.35 7.07 1.19
N ALA A 228 12.91 5.88 1.61
CA ALA A 228 11.84 5.11 0.98
C ALA A 228 10.58 5.19 1.83
N VAL A 229 9.44 5.42 1.18
CA VAL A 229 8.15 5.67 1.81
C VAL A 229 7.05 4.92 1.05
N SER A 230 6.13 4.30 1.80
CA SER A 230 4.86 3.74 1.28
C SER A 230 3.70 4.25 2.15
N CYS A 231 2.58 4.55 1.51
CA CYS A 231 1.39 5.15 2.12
C CYS A 231 0.15 4.26 1.92
N THR A 232 -0.84 4.48 2.78
CA THR A 232 -2.18 3.89 2.72
C THR A 232 -3.18 4.86 3.33
N GLY A 233 -4.44 4.82 2.90
CA GLY A 233 -5.49 5.68 3.43
C GLY A 233 -6.41 6.24 2.35
N HIS A 234 -6.98 7.42 2.64
CA HIS A 234 -7.80 8.13 1.66
C HIS A 234 -6.96 8.69 0.51
N GLY A 235 -6.94 7.96 -0.62
CA GLY A 235 -6.05 8.24 -1.74
C GLY A 235 -6.15 9.64 -2.34
N GLU A 236 -7.35 10.24 -2.38
CA GLU A 236 -7.51 11.62 -2.84
C GLU A 236 -6.82 12.63 -1.90
N SER A 237 -6.83 12.39 -0.59
CA SER A 237 -6.12 13.24 0.38
C SER A 237 -4.61 13.04 0.30
N ILE A 238 -4.15 11.80 0.18
CA ILE A 238 -2.73 11.44 0.02
C ILE A 238 -2.17 12.09 -1.24
N SER A 239 -2.89 11.99 -2.36
CA SER A 239 -2.50 12.55 -3.65
C SER A 239 -2.41 14.07 -3.63
N LYS A 240 -3.40 14.76 -3.03
CA LYS A 240 -3.44 16.23 -2.95
C LYS A 240 -2.26 16.84 -2.20
N VAL A 241 -1.63 16.09 -1.29
CA VAL A 241 -0.49 16.57 -0.49
C VAL A 241 0.83 15.91 -0.86
N CYS A 242 0.82 14.99 -1.84
CA CYS A 242 1.98 14.19 -2.25
C CYS A 242 2.69 13.57 -1.03
N LEU A 243 1.94 12.80 -0.24
CA LEU A 243 2.34 12.42 1.12
C LEU A 243 3.70 11.71 1.19
N ALA A 244 3.97 10.74 0.31
CA ALA A 244 5.25 10.03 0.30
C ALA A 244 6.41 10.99 0.04
N SER A 245 6.29 11.87 -0.97
CA SER A 245 7.30 12.89 -1.29
C SER A 245 7.48 13.88 -0.13
N LEU A 246 6.39 14.32 0.51
CA LEU A 246 6.44 15.22 1.67
C LEU A 246 7.21 14.62 2.85
N VAL A 247 7.05 13.32 3.10
CA VAL A 247 7.81 12.59 4.13
C VAL A 247 9.27 12.46 3.72
N THR A 248 9.56 12.07 2.48
CA THR A 248 10.92 11.94 1.95
C THR A 248 11.69 13.26 2.06
N GLU A 249 11.09 14.39 1.70
CA GLU A 249 11.77 15.69 1.77
C GLU A 249 12.04 16.14 3.21
N LYS A 250 11.20 15.77 4.17
CA LYS A 250 11.52 15.99 5.60
C LYS A 250 12.72 15.15 6.04
N CYS A 251 12.78 13.88 5.63
CA CYS A 251 13.92 13.02 5.91
C CYS A 251 15.21 13.55 5.24
N ARG A 252 15.12 14.09 4.01
CA ARG A 252 16.23 14.78 3.32
C ARG A 252 16.79 15.93 4.15
N LEU A 253 15.93 16.67 4.84
CA LEU A 253 16.31 17.74 5.77
C LEU A 253 16.81 17.23 7.14
N GLY A 254 17.02 15.92 7.29
CA GLY A 254 17.53 15.30 8.52
C GLY A 254 16.50 15.08 9.62
N VAL A 255 15.20 15.20 9.31
CA VAL A 255 14.13 14.89 10.27
C VAL A 255 13.99 13.37 10.39
N HIS A 256 14.01 12.85 11.62
CA HIS A 256 13.82 11.42 11.87
C HIS A 256 12.46 10.91 11.31
N PRO A 257 12.41 9.71 10.69
CA PRO A 257 11.20 9.13 10.08
C PRO A 257 9.91 9.26 10.90
N ASN A 258 9.91 8.83 12.17
CA ASN A 258 8.75 8.99 13.07
C ASN A 258 8.21 10.43 13.15
N LYS A 259 9.09 11.43 13.22
CA LYS A 259 8.67 12.85 13.25
C LYS A 259 8.20 13.31 11.86
N ALA A 260 8.91 12.92 10.80
CA ALA A 260 8.55 13.24 9.43
C ALA A 260 7.15 12.73 9.07
N ILE A 261 6.84 11.47 9.41
CA ILE A 261 5.52 10.84 9.23
C ILE A 261 4.46 11.61 10.01
N ARG A 262 4.64 11.76 11.33
CA ARG A 262 3.65 12.41 12.21
C ARG A 262 3.32 13.82 11.73
N ASP A 263 4.33 14.61 11.41
CA ASP A 263 4.13 16.00 10.98
C ASP A 263 3.43 16.07 9.62
N SER A 264 3.68 15.10 8.72
CA SER A 264 3.04 15.03 7.38
C SER A 264 1.60 14.54 7.44
N ILE A 265 1.30 13.51 8.23
CA ILE A 265 -0.08 13.04 8.47
C ILE A 265 -0.91 14.15 9.14
N LYS A 266 -0.34 14.84 10.14
CA LYS A 266 -0.99 15.98 10.79
C LYS A 266 -1.30 17.10 9.79
N TYR A 267 -0.38 17.37 8.87
CA TYR A 267 -0.61 18.35 7.80
C TYR A 267 -1.74 17.91 6.87
N MET A 268 -1.73 16.67 6.37
CA MET A 268 -2.77 16.11 5.52
C MET A 268 -4.15 16.20 6.18
N ASN A 269 -4.24 15.77 7.45
CA ASN A 269 -5.48 15.84 8.21
C ASN A 269 -5.98 17.29 8.36
N LYS A 270 -5.10 18.22 8.78
CA LYS A 270 -5.48 19.63 8.95
C LYS A 270 -5.86 20.31 7.63
N ARG A 271 -5.19 19.97 6.52
CA ARG A 271 -5.32 20.71 5.26
C ARG A 271 -6.47 20.19 4.39
N VAL A 272 -6.67 18.88 4.34
CA VAL A 272 -7.65 18.23 3.45
C VAL A 272 -8.56 17.23 4.16
N GLY A 273 -8.51 17.15 5.49
CA GLY A 273 -9.36 16.22 6.26
C GLY A 273 -8.99 14.75 6.08
N GLY A 274 -7.80 14.43 5.55
CA GLY A 274 -7.39 13.06 5.26
C GLY A 274 -7.06 12.23 6.50
N ALA A 275 -7.27 10.92 6.38
CA ALA A 275 -6.78 9.90 7.29
C ALA A 275 -6.02 8.83 6.52
N GLY A 276 -5.04 8.19 7.16
CA GLY A 276 -4.21 7.15 6.58
C GLY A 276 -3.00 6.79 7.44
N GLY A 277 -2.06 6.07 6.84
CA GLY A 277 -0.84 5.60 7.45
C GLY A 277 0.36 5.63 6.50
N VAL A 278 1.55 5.63 7.09
CA VAL A 278 2.83 5.71 6.38
C VAL A 278 3.86 4.83 7.07
N ILE A 279 4.65 4.11 6.26
CA ILE A 279 5.91 3.49 6.66
C ILE A 279 7.07 4.17 5.93
N CYS A 280 8.21 4.30 6.60
CA CYS A 280 9.38 5.01 6.06
C CYS A 280 10.69 4.35 6.54
N ILE A 281 11.70 4.32 5.68
CA ILE A 281 13.11 4.09 6.04
C ILE A 281 13.94 5.25 5.50
N ASP A 282 14.74 5.92 6.32
CA ASP A 282 15.69 6.95 5.86
C ASP A 282 17.01 6.35 5.35
N ASN A 283 17.84 7.16 4.70
CA ASN A 283 19.15 6.76 4.18
C ASN A 283 20.19 6.33 5.23
N LYS A 284 19.86 6.43 6.53
CA LYS A 284 20.69 5.94 7.64
C LYS A 284 20.19 4.61 8.19
N GLY A 285 19.08 4.08 7.68
CA GLY A 285 18.45 2.85 8.14
C GLY A 285 17.54 3.05 9.35
N ASN A 286 17.23 4.28 9.74
CA ASN A 286 16.18 4.51 10.74
C ASN A 286 14.84 4.24 10.08
N SER A 287 13.95 3.53 10.77
CA SER A 287 12.59 3.29 10.31
C SER A 287 11.55 4.08 11.11
N GLY A 288 10.40 4.30 10.50
CA GLY A 288 9.24 4.89 11.16
C GLY A 288 7.93 4.31 10.63
N ILE A 289 6.97 4.22 11.54
CA ILE A 289 5.60 3.77 11.28
C ILE A 289 4.67 4.78 11.96
N GLY A 290 3.65 5.27 11.25
CA GLY A 290 2.66 6.16 11.86
C GLY A 290 1.38 6.27 11.06
N PHE A 291 0.27 6.46 11.76
CA PHE A 291 -1.08 6.52 11.19
C PHE A 291 -2.00 7.36 12.09
N ASN A 292 -3.07 7.91 11.52
CA ASN A 292 -4.13 8.62 12.25
C ASN A 292 -5.54 7.99 12.08
N THR A 293 -5.58 6.78 11.53
CA THR A 293 -6.74 5.89 11.52
C THR A 293 -6.82 5.14 12.85
N GLU A 294 -7.89 4.37 13.06
CA GLU A 294 -8.03 3.57 14.27
C GLU A 294 -6.93 2.50 14.39
N ARG A 295 -6.67 1.78 13.29
CA ARG A 295 -5.66 0.71 13.22
C ARG A 295 -4.86 0.80 11.92
N MET A 296 -3.69 0.18 11.93
CA MET A 296 -2.91 -0.13 10.74
C MET A 296 -2.09 -1.38 11.02
N ALA A 297 -2.30 -2.46 10.25
CA ALA A 297 -1.45 -3.65 10.37
C ALA A 297 -0.07 -3.35 9.79
N TRP A 298 0.99 -3.60 10.56
CA TRP A 298 2.36 -3.40 10.11
C TRP A 298 3.33 -4.41 10.71
N ALA A 299 4.43 -4.65 10.00
CA ALA A 299 5.57 -5.43 10.48
C ALA A 299 6.88 -4.77 10.06
N SER A 300 7.91 -4.92 10.88
CA SER A 300 9.27 -4.47 10.62
C SER A 300 10.24 -5.57 10.97
N LYS A 301 11.23 -5.78 10.12
CA LYS A 301 12.30 -6.77 10.33
C LYS A 301 13.65 -6.13 10.11
N THR A 302 14.52 -6.31 11.10
CA THR A 302 15.91 -5.87 11.13
C THR A 302 16.77 -7.04 11.57
N LYS A 303 18.09 -6.88 11.53
CA LYS A 303 19.01 -7.92 11.99
C LYS A 303 18.85 -8.26 13.48
N SER A 304 18.43 -7.30 14.29
CA SER A 304 18.32 -7.44 15.74
C SER A 304 16.92 -7.75 16.24
N GLU A 305 15.89 -7.43 15.46
CA GLU A 305 14.51 -7.43 15.94
C GLU A 305 13.52 -7.61 14.80
N SER A 306 12.49 -8.43 15.05
CA SER A 306 11.27 -8.55 14.24
C SER A 306 10.10 -8.10 15.11
N VAL A 307 9.37 -7.06 14.67
CA VAL A 307 8.23 -6.52 15.42
C VAL A 307 7.05 -6.19 14.53
N CYS A 308 5.85 -6.35 15.07
CA CYS A 308 4.61 -6.01 14.40
C CYS A 308 3.69 -5.19 15.32
N GLY A 309 2.62 -4.67 14.75
CA GLY A 309 1.56 -4.01 15.49
C GLY A 309 0.32 -3.79 14.64
N LEU A 310 -0.76 -3.44 15.31
CA LEU A 310 -2.05 -3.10 14.72
C LEU A 310 -2.58 -1.78 15.29
N ASN A 311 -2.49 -1.64 16.62
CA ASN A 311 -3.03 -0.50 17.35
C ASN A 311 -1.99 0.63 17.51
N PRO A 312 -2.43 1.89 17.75
CA PRO A 312 -1.52 3.01 17.97
C PRO A 312 -0.51 2.74 19.09
N GLY A 313 0.78 2.84 18.79
CA GLY A 313 1.87 2.64 19.76
C GLY A 313 2.15 1.19 20.15
N GLU A 314 1.41 0.23 19.58
CA GLU A 314 1.67 -1.20 19.79
C GLU A 314 2.99 -1.61 19.14
N ARG A 315 3.76 -2.47 19.82
CA ARG A 315 5.00 -3.08 19.31
C ARG A 315 5.16 -4.45 19.95
N LEU A 316 4.91 -5.50 19.18
CA LEU A 316 4.97 -6.90 19.61
C LEU A 316 6.08 -7.62 18.83
N VAL A 317 6.85 -8.48 19.51
CA VAL A 317 7.90 -9.28 18.87
C VAL A 317 7.30 -10.54 18.24
N PHE A 318 7.81 -10.96 17.08
CA PHE A 318 7.38 -12.18 16.38
C PHE A 318 8.54 -12.95 15.74
#